data_AF-A0A6B3FPM9-F1
#
_entry.id   AF-A0A6B3FPM9-F1
#
_cell.length_a   1.000
_cell.length_b   1.000
_cell.length_c   1.000
_cell.angle_alpha   90.00
_cell.angle_beta   90.00
_cell.angle_gamma   90.00
#
_symmetry.space_group_name_H-M   'P 1'
#
loop_
_entity.id
_entity.type
_entity.pdbx_description
1 polymer ?
#
loop_
_entity_poly.entity_id
_entity_poly.type
_entity_poly.pdbx_seq_one_letter_code
_entity_poly.pdbx_strand_id
1 'polypeptide(L)'
;PDDEDEITPEELAAAIHSRDGAEDEDHFDEDEVDLDEEVEEVIEVPDIEPAEAAHARRTMIGRSAEEVDHAPPRGRYAPVPAPTATTTSATLRWAAPAAALVVASAVVVGRALRRRS
;
A
#
# COMPACT_ATOMS: atom_id res chain seq x y z
N PRO A 1 -13.61 12.86 -34.44
CA PRO A 1 -13.91 11.96 -33.32
C PRO A 1 -13.32 10.57 -33.60
N ASP A 2 -12.23 10.12 -33.00
CA ASP A 2 -11.23 10.70 -32.10
C ASP A 2 -9.99 9.84 -32.44
N ASP A 3 -8.90 10.47 -32.86
CA ASP A 3 -7.64 9.76 -33.06
C ASP A 3 -7.03 9.58 -31.66
N GLU A 4 -7.04 8.34 -31.17
CA GLU A 4 -6.53 7.96 -29.86
C GLU A 4 -5.02 8.30 -29.80
N ASP A 5 -4.67 9.21 -28.88
CA ASP A 5 -3.30 9.59 -28.56
C ASP A 5 -2.53 8.37 -28.00
N GLU A 6 -1.89 7.60 -28.89
CA GLU A 6 -1.00 6.49 -28.51
C GLU A 6 0.32 7.09 -27.97
N ILE A 7 0.37 7.32 -26.65
CA ILE A 7 1.57 7.80 -25.95
C ILE A 7 2.71 6.82 -26.19
N THR A 8 3.72 7.30 -26.92
CA THR A 8 4.87 6.47 -27.23
C THR A 8 5.71 6.20 -25.97
N PRO A 9 6.43 5.07 -25.87
CA PRO A 9 7.26 4.77 -24.70
C PRO A 9 8.31 5.83 -24.40
N GLU A 10 8.73 6.59 -25.42
CA GLU A 10 9.69 7.69 -25.31
C GLU A 10 9.06 8.92 -24.66
N GLU A 11 7.82 9.23 -25.01
CA GLU A 11 7.03 10.32 -24.40
C GLU A 11 6.70 10.00 -22.94
N LEU A 12 6.36 8.73 -22.65
CA LEU A 12 6.20 8.27 -21.28
C LEU A 12 7.50 8.45 -20.49
N ALA A 13 8.65 8.08 -21.06
CA ALA A 13 9.96 8.22 -20.41
C ALA A 13 10.37 9.69 -20.17
N ALA A 14 10.04 10.60 -21.10
CA ALA A 14 10.26 12.03 -20.95
C ALA A 14 9.40 12.65 -19.84
N ALA A 15 8.14 12.21 -19.70
CA ALA A 15 7.25 12.69 -18.65
C ALA A 15 7.73 12.33 -17.22
N ILE A 16 8.41 11.19 -17.05
CA ILE A 16 8.93 10.75 -15.73
C ILE A 16 10.14 11.58 -15.29
N HIS A 17 10.94 12.10 -16.23
CA HIS A 17 12.15 12.87 -15.93
C HIS A 17 11.90 14.38 -15.76
N SER A 18 10.70 14.87 -16.09
CA SER A 18 10.32 16.29 -15.98
C SER A 18 9.82 16.69 -14.57
N ARG A 19 9.71 15.73 -13.64
CA ARG A 19 9.18 15.97 -12.29
C ARG A 19 10.29 16.02 -11.25
N ASP A 20 11.20 16.97 -11.40
CA ASP A 20 12.08 17.40 -10.32
C ASP A 20 12.43 18.88 -10.53
N GLY A 21 11.98 19.73 -9.61
CA GLY A 21 12.04 21.17 -9.74
C GLY A 21 11.26 21.84 -8.61
N ALA A 22 11.68 21.57 -7.38
CA ALA A 22 11.27 22.31 -6.20
C ALA A 22 12.27 23.45 -6.00
N GLU A 23 11.81 24.69 -6.14
CA GLU A 23 12.51 25.88 -5.64
C GLU A 23 11.48 26.68 -4.84
N ASP A 24 11.47 26.39 -3.54
CA ASP A 24 10.80 27.19 -2.52
C ASP A 24 11.63 28.47 -2.31
N GLU A 25 11.14 29.62 -2.80
CA GLU A 25 11.72 30.92 -2.49
C GLU A 25 10.77 31.70 -1.57
N ASP A 26 10.90 31.45 -0.27
CA ASP A 26 10.30 32.28 0.78
C ASP A 26 11.22 33.48 1.07
N HIS A 27 10.90 34.63 0.48
CA HIS A 27 11.53 35.92 0.77
C HIS A 27 10.82 36.59 1.96
N PHE A 28 11.45 36.57 3.13
CA PHE A 28 11.00 37.33 4.30
C PHE A 28 11.93 38.54 4.49
N ASP A 29 11.38 39.74 4.34
CA ASP A 29 12.07 41.01 4.59
C ASP A 29 12.42 41.15 6.08
N GLU A 30 13.71 41.34 6.35
CA GLU A 30 14.31 41.56 7.68
C GLU A 30 14.20 43.05 8.07
N ASP A 31 12.99 43.54 8.34
CA ASP A 31 12.82 44.85 8.96
C ASP A 31 13.01 44.75 10.48
N GLU A 32 14.27 44.94 10.88
CA GLU A 32 14.82 45.55 12.10
C GLU A 32 13.81 45.77 13.25
N VAL A 33 13.79 44.83 14.20
CA VAL A 33 13.14 45.01 15.50
C VAL A 33 14.14 45.60 16.49
N ASP A 34 13.93 46.85 16.89
CA ASP A 34 14.64 47.48 18.01
C ASP A 34 14.25 46.74 19.31
N LEU A 35 15.24 46.07 19.92
CA LEU A 35 15.09 45.30 21.15
C LEU A 35 15.80 45.99 22.32
N ASP A 36 15.35 47.19 22.68
CA ASP A 36 15.95 47.99 23.74
C ASP A 36 14.94 48.57 24.74
N GLU A 37 13.87 47.83 25.03
CA GLU A 37 13.07 48.07 26.23
C GLU A 37 13.03 46.83 27.13
N GLU A 38 14.06 46.72 27.96
CA GLU A 38 14.09 45.89 29.16
C GLU A 38 12.97 46.30 30.11
N VAL A 39 11.88 45.55 30.09
CA VAL A 39 10.97 45.44 31.23
C VAL A 39 11.04 44.02 31.74
N GLU A 40 11.91 43.80 32.72
CA GLU A 40 11.90 42.58 33.53
C GLU A 40 10.66 42.61 34.44
N GLU A 41 9.53 42.22 33.85
CA GLU A 41 8.34 41.89 34.60
C GLU A 41 8.59 40.55 35.31
N VAL A 42 8.88 40.60 36.61
CA VAL A 42 8.90 39.41 37.46
C VAL A 42 7.47 38.89 37.54
N ILE A 43 7.13 38.00 36.62
CA ILE A 43 5.91 37.21 36.67
C ILE A 43 6.09 36.25 37.85
N GLU A 44 5.45 36.58 38.97
CA GLU A 44 5.27 35.62 40.05
C GLU A 44 4.34 34.53 39.52
N VAL A 45 4.93 33.43 39.05
CA VAL A 45 4.20 32.24 38.63
C VAL A 45 3.58 31.65 39.88
N PRO A 46 2.24 31.69 40.06
CA PRO A 46 1.63 30.92 41.13
C PRO A 46 2.01 29.45 40.89
N ASP A 47 2.37 28.74 41.95
CA ASP A 47 2.63 27.30 41.93
C ASP A 47 1.30 26.58 41.64
N ILE A 48 0.92 26.59 40.36
CA ILE A 48 -0.23 25.86 39.86
C ILE A 48 0.26 24.42 39.83
N GLU A 49 -0.11 23.65 40.86
CA GLU A 49 0.14 22.23 40.88
C GLU A 49 -0.24 21.62 39.52
N PRO A 50 0.66 20.83 38.90
CA PRO A 50 0.49 20.40 37.52
C PRO A 50 -0.86 19.70 37.39
N ALA A 51 -1.69 20.20 36.48
CA ALA A 51 -3.08 19.80 36.26
C ALA A 51 -3.28 18.31 35.86
N GLU A 52 -2.26 17.47 36.00
CA GLU A 52 -2.28 16.02 35.77
C GLU A 52 -2.95 15.24 36.93
N ALA A 53 -2.99 15.78 38.16
CA ALA A 53 -3.59 15.08 39.31
C ALA A 53 -5.13 15.02 39.28
N ALA A 54 -5.78 15.86 38.46
CA ALA A 54 -7.23 15.85 38.29
C ALA A 54 -7.72 14.82 37.26
N HIS A 55 -6.89 14.48 36.27
CA HIS A 55 -7.25 13.51 35.21
C HIS A 55 -7.07 12.05 35.64
N ALA A 56 -6.29 11.80 36.70
CA ALA A 56 -6.03 10.47 37.24
C ALA A 56 -7.25 9.80 37.91
N ARG A 57 -8.32 10.55 38.20
CA ARG A 57 -9.43 10.07 39.05
C ARG A 57 -10.62 9.53 38.27
N ARG A 58 -10.51 9.37 36.94
CA ARG A 58 -11.51 8.68 36.13
C ARG A 58 -10.93 8.13 34.83
N THR A 59 -9.97 7.21 34.95
CA THR A 59 -9.69 6.28 33.85
C THR A 59 -10.68 5.11 33.99
N MET A 60 -11.42 4.85 32.91
CA MET A 60 -12.22 3.64 32.80
C MET A 60 -11.23 2.47 32.72
N ILE A 61 -11.11 1.64 33.76
CA ILE A 61 -10.32 0.40 33.69
C ILE A 61 -11.14 -0.66 32.95
N GLY A 62 -11.38 -0.41 31.66
CA GLY A 62 -11.58 -1.48 30.70
C GLY A 62 -10.21 -2.04 30.31
N ARG A 63 -10.18 -3.29 29.83
CA ARG A 63 -8.97 -3.82 29.18
C ARG A 63 -8.55 -2.84 28.08
N SER A 64 -7.25 -2.56 27.97
CA SER A 64 -6.72 -1.65 26.95
C SER A 64 -7.11 -2.13 25.55
N ALA A 65 -7.05 -1.26 24.53
CA ALA A 65 -7.53 -1.62 23.19
C ALA A 65 -6.89 -2.92 22.70
N GLU A 66 -5.58 -3.07 22.88
CA GLU A 66 -4.79 -4.27 22.57
C GLU A 66 -5.13 -5.51 23.42
N GLU A 67 -5.86 -5.32 24.52
CA GLU A 67 -6.27 -6.33 25.48
C GLU A 67 -7.78 -6.65 25.35
N VAL A 68 -8.53 -5.83 24.60
CA VAL A 68 -9.81 -6.21 24.01
C VAL A 68 -9.52 -7.28 22.97
N ASP A 69 -10.26 -8.39 23.01
CA ASP A 69 -10.11 -9.47 22.04
C ASP A 69 -10.33 -8.93 20.62
N HIS A 70 -9.22 -8.72 19.93
CA HIS A 70 -9.20 -8.31 18.53
C HIS A 70 -9.43 -9.47 17.59
N ALA A 71 -9.76 -10.67 18.08
CA ALA A 71 -10.17 -11.76 17.22
C ALA A 71 -11.25 -11.21 16.27
N PRO A 72 -11.00 -11.22 14.94
CA PRO A 72 -12.01 -10.87 13.97
C PRO A 72 -13.28 -11.64 14.32
N PRO A 73 -14.46 -11.00 14.34
CA PRO A 73 -15.68 -11.58 14.92
C PRO A 73 -15.89 -12.99 14.35
N ARG A 74 -15.56 -14.02 15.14
CA ARG A 74 -15.73 -15.41 14.74
C ARG A 74 -17.20 -15.75 14.96
N GLY A 75 -17.90 -16.07 13.87
CA GLY A 75 -19.33 -16.34 13.92
C GLY A 75 -20.01 -15.84 12.66
N ARG A 76 -21.30 -15.53 12.75
CA ARG A 76 -22.14 -15.18 11.59
C ARG A 76 -21.84 -13.81 10.99
N TYR A 77 -21.09 -12.98 11.70
CA TYR A 77 -20.59 -11.69 11.22
C TYR A 77 -19.14 -11.78 10.73
N ALA A 78 -18.53 -12.98 10.73
CA ALA A 78 -17.29 -13.17 10.00
C ALA A 78 -17.57 -12.90 8.52
N PRO A 79 -16.68 -12.18 7.81
CA PRO A 79 -16.80 -12.08 6.37
C PRO A 79 -16.86 -13.51 5.80
N VAL A 80 -17.98 -13.83 5.14
CA VAL A 80 -18.14 -15.12 4.48
C VAL A 80 -16.97 -15.25 3.51
N PRO A 81 -16.15 -16.31 3.61
CA PRO A 81 -15.02 -16.47 2.72
C PRO A 81 -15.53 -16.42 1.29
N ALA A 82 -14.88 -15.59 0.46
CA ALA A 82 -15.24 -15.49 -0.94
C ALA A 82 -15.18 -16.89 -1.57
N PRO A 83 -16.13 -17.23 -2.47
CA PRO A 83 -16.12 -18.52 -3.13
C PRO A 83 -14.77 -18.72 -3.81
N THR A 84 -14.14 -19.88 -3.58
CA THR A 84 -12.88 -20.21 -4.22
C THR A 84 -13.10 -20.30 -5.73
N ALA A 85 -12.55 -19.35 -6.48
CA ALA A 85 -12.58 -19.40 -7.93
C ALA A 85 -11.69 -20.56 -8.40
N THR A 86 -12.30 -21.69 -8.73
CA THR A 86 -11.61 -22.79 -9.42
C THR A 86 -11.25 -22.30 -10.81
N THR A 87 -10.02 -21.82 -10.99
CA THR A 87 -9.57 -21.35 -12.31
C THR A 87 -9.33 -22.55 -13.22
N THR A 88 -9.81 -22.48 -14.46
CA THR A 88 -9.51 -23.46 -15.53
C THR A 88 -8.00 -23.66 -15.73
N SER A 89 -7.17 -22.69 -15.32
CA SER A 89 -5.70 -22.78 -15.38
C SER A 89 -5.14 -24.00 -14.62
N ALA A 90 -5.81 -24.46 -13.56
CA ALA A 90 -5.36 -25.60 -12.77
C ALA A 90 -5.39 -26.92 -13.56
N THR A 91 -6.40 -27.11 -14.43
CA THR A 91 -6.49 -28.30 -15.28
C THR A 91 -5.50 -28.21 -16.46
N LEU A 92 -5.31 -27.02 -17.03
CA LEU A 92 -4.38 -26.80 -18.14
C LEU A 92 -2.92 -27.09 -17.78
N ARG A 93 -2.50 -26.83 -16.52
CA ARG A 93 -1.13 -27.12 -16.05
C ARG A 93 -0.74 -28.59 -16.16
N TRP A 94 -1.71 -29.50 -16.04
CA TRP A 94 -1.50 -30.94 -16.19
C TRP A 94 -1.88 -31.46 -17.58
N ALA A 95 -2.89 -30.87 -18.21
CA ALA A 95 -3.35 -31.29 -19.54
C ALA A 95 -2.32 -30.97 -20.64
N ALA A 96 -1.65 -29.80 -20.57
CA ALA A 96 -0.65 -29.40 -21.55
C ALA A 96 0.54 -30.38 -21.63
N PRO A 97 1.23 -30.75 -20.54
CA PRO A 97 2.33 -31.72 -20.62
C PRO A 97 1.86 -33.12 -21.04
N ALA A 98 0.68 -33.56 -20.59
CA ALA A 98 0.13 -34.86 -21.00
C ALA A 98 -0.16 -34.91 -22.51
N ALA A 99 -0.76 -33.86 -23.07
CA ALA A 99 -1.05 -33.78 -24.50
C ALA A 99 0.24 -33.80 -25.35
N ALA A 100 1.30 -33.11 -24.91
CA ALA A 100 2.58 -33.10 -25.60
C ALA A 100 3.20 -34.51 -25.72
N LEU A 101 3.16 -35.30 -24.64
CA LEU A 101 3.65 -36.68 -24.64
C LEU A 101 2.85 -37.58 -25.59
N VAL A 102 1.52 -37.44 -25.59
CA VAL A 102 0.65 -38.20 -26.50
C VAL A 102 0.98 -37.88 -27.95
N VAL A 103 1.07 -36.60 -28.31
CA VAL A 103 1.41 -36.18 -29.67
C VAL A 103 2.80 -36.66 -30.08
N ALA A 104 3.80 -36.48 -29.24
CA ALA A 104 5.16 -36.95 -29.50
C ALA A 104 5.20 -38.47 -29.74
N SER A 105 4.51 -39.25 -28.90
CA SER A 105 4.43 -40.70 -29.05
C SER A 105 3.75 -41.12 -30.36
N ALA A 106 2.64 -40.46 -30.72
CA ALA A 106 1.91 -40.73 -31.95
C ALA A 106 2.77 -40.43 -33.19
N VAL A 107 3.55 -39.34 -33.17
CA VAL A 107 4.48 -39.00 -34.25
C VAL A 107 5.59 -40.04 -34.39
N VAL A 108 6.18 -40.49 -33.27
CA VAL A 108 7.23 -41.52 -33.29
C VAL A 108 6.68 -42.84 -33.83
N VAL A 109 5.52 -43.29 -33.34
CA VAL A 109 4.86 -44.51 -33.81
C VAL A 109 4.50 -44.39 -35.28
N GLY A 110 3.86 -43.29 -35.69
CA GLY A 110 3.50 -43.04 -37.10
C GLY A 110 4.73 -43.02 -38.01
N ARG A 111 5.84 -42.42 -37.57
CA ARG A 111 7.09 -42.40 -38.32
C ARG A 111 7.75 -43.77 -38.40
N ALA A 112 7.73 -44.56 -37.32
CA ALA A 112 8.24 -45.93 -37.31
C ALA A 112 7.42 -46.82 -38.27
N LEU A 113 6.09 -46.72 -38.21
CA LEU A 113 5.19 -47.44 -39.10
C LEU A 113 5.44 -47.08 -40.57
N ARG A 114 5.71 -45.80 -40.89
CA ARG A 114 6.01 -45.36 -42.26
C ARG A 114 7.39 -45.77 -42.77
N ARG A 115 8.37 -45.97 -41.88
CA ARG A 115 9.68 -46.51 -42.30
C ARG A 115 9.63 -47.99 -42.64
N ARG A 116 8.65 -48.72 -42.11
CA ARG A 116 8.50 -50.16 -42.33
C ARG A 116 7.65 -50.50 -43.57
N SER A 117 6.87 -49.53 -44.05
CA SER A 117 6.06 -49.61 -45.28
C SER A 117 6.84 -49.06 -46.46
#